data_AF-A0A7I8L645-F1
#
_entry.id   AF-A0A7I8L645-F1
#
_cell.length_a   1.000
_cell.length_b   1.000
_cell.length_c   1.000
_cell.angle_alpha   90.00
_cell.angle_beta   90.00
_cell.angle_gamma   90.00
#
_symmetry.space_group_name_H-M   'P 1'
#
loop_
_entity.id
_entity.type
_entity.pdbx_description
1 polymer ?
#
loop_
_entity_poly.entity_id
_entity_poly.type
_entity_poly.pdbx_seq_one_letter_code
_entity_poly.pdbx_strand_id
1 'polypeptide(L)'
;MAEMIRACFIPNYPSSHHQRSSLGSLFPPAIVKVSYKFPSWKLSNTPLKLVASSVQSPKTMASTQFGNTLPSKDVLEIWRSADAVCFDVDSTVCLDEGIDELADFCGAGEAVAEWTARAMTGSVPFEEALAARLSIFNPSLSQLHNFLEKRPPRISPGIQGLIEKLRSKKTEVYLISGGFRQMIEPVAAHLGIPRENIYANRLLFRSSGEFLGFDAEEPTSRSGGKATAVQNLRAVHKYGTLVMIGDGATDLEAKQPGGADLFICYGGVQLRAAVAAAADWLVLDFEDLCAGLE
;
A
#
# COMPACT_ATOMS: atom_id res chain seq x y z
N MET A 1 19.55 57.27 -5.85
CA MET A 1 19.50 58.61 -5.26
C MET A 1 18.08 59.13 -5.37
N ALA A 2 17.50 59.47 -4.22
CA ALA A 2 16.39 60.40 -3.96
C ALA A 2 14.98 60.14 -4.58
N GLU A 3 14.09 59.81 -3.64
CA GLU A 3 12.65 60.14 -3.51
C GLU A 3 12.10 61.30 -4.35
N MET A 4 10.81 61.25 -4.71
CA MET A 4 9.83 62.18 -4.12
C MET A 4 8.37 61.87 -4.48
N ILE A 5 7.56 62.11 -3.47
CA ILE A 5 6.11 61.97 -3.31
C ILE A 5 5.33 62.95 -4.19
N ARG A 6 4.17 62.52 -4.71
CA ARG A 6 3.03 63.42 -4.98
C ARG A 6 1.71 62.75 -4.65
N ALA A 7 1.02 63.34 -3.68
CA ALA A 7 -0.38 63.10 -3.35
C ALA A 7 -1.30 63.86 -4.34
N CYS A 8 -2.48 63.29 -4.61
CA CYS A 8 -3.80 63.94 -4.66
C CYS A 8 -4.77 63.12 -5.53
N PHE A 9 -5.88 62.65 -4.94
CA PHE A 9 -7.26 63.08 -5.26
C PHE A 9 -8.27 62.04 -4.75
N ILE A 10 -9.18 62.50 -3.89
CA ILE A 10 -10.46 61.87 -3.56
C ILE A 10 -11.53 62.52 -4.44
N PRO A 11 -12.57 61.77 -4.86
CA PRO A 11 -13.92 62.25 -4.57
C PRO A 11 -14.84 61.18 -3.97
N ASN A 12 -15.63 61.64 -2.99
CA ASN A 12 -16.84 61.05 -2.39
C ASN A 12 -17.94 60.80 -3.47
N TYR A 13 -19.03 60.03 -3.36
CA TYR A 13 -20.07 59.63 -2.36
C TYR A 13 -20.94 58.54 -3.11
N PRO A 14 -22.05 57.93 -2.59
CA PRO A 14 -22.61 57.92 -1.24
C PRO A 14 -22.99 56.54 -0.68
N SER A 15 -23.19 56.59 0.64
CA SER A 15 -23.79 55.62 1.56
C SER A 15 -25.28 55.33 1.32
N SER A 16 -25.66 54.06 1.49
CA SER A 16 -27.00 53.68 1.96
C SER A 16 -26.88 52.64 3.09
N HIS A 17 -27.61 52.88 4.16
CA HIS A 17 -27.68 52.10 5.40
C HIS A 17 -28.76 51.01 5.32
N HIS A 18 -28.61 50.03 6.22
CA HIS A 18 -29.50 48.91 6.60
C HIS A 18 -29.37 47.66 5.72
N GLN A 19 -29.10 46.46 6.23
CA GLN A 19 -29.40 45.88 7.54
C GLN A 19 -28.40 44.75 7.86
N ARG A 20 -28.02 44.63 9.14
CA ARG A 20 -27.29 43.47 9.68
C ARG A 20 -28.17 42.22 9.55
N SER A 21 -27.63 41.16 8.96
CA SER A 21 -27.98 39.79 9.32
C SER A 21 -26.70 38.98 9.48
N SER A 22 -26.78 38.02 10.39
CA SER A 22 -25.73 37.40 11.18
C SER A 22 -24.89 36.38 10.40
N LEU A 23 -23.57 36.41 10.70
CA LEU A 23 -22.68 35.25 10.91
C LEU A 23 -23.14 33.92 10.31
N GLY A 24 -22.58 33.59 9.15
CA GLY A 24 -22.41 32.21 8.68
C GLY A 24 -20.94 31.99 8.35
N SER A 25 -20.13 31.68 9.36
CA SER A 25 -18.76 31.23 9.16
C SER A 25 -18.76 29.95 8.31
N LEU A 26 -18.33 30.04 7.05
CA LEU A 26 -17.97 28.88 6.24
C LEU A 26 -16.70 28.26 6.84
N PHE A 27 -16.87 27.39 7.83
CA PHE A 27 -15.85 26.41 8.14
C PHE A 27 -15.88 25.33 7.04
N PRO A 28 -14.73 24.87 6.53
CA PRO A 28 -14.71 23.66 5.70
C PRO A 28 -15.31 22.49 6.50
N PRO A 29 -16.02 21.55 5.87
CA PRO A 29 -16.56 20.39 6.59
C PRO A 29 -15.41 19.70 7.32
N ALA A 30 -15.58 19.45 8.62
CA ALA A 30 -14.56 18.83 9.45
C ALA A 30 -14.15 17.48 8.85
N ILE A 31 -12.93 17.43 8.29
CA ILE A 31 -12.26 16.18 7.96
C ILE A 31 -11.88 15.55 9.29
N VAL A 32 -12.74 14.69 9.81
CA VAL A 32 -12.41 13.91 10.98
C VAL A 32 -11.47 12.79 10.52
N LYS A 33 -10.21 12.83 10.94
CA LYS A 33 -9.36 11.62 10.97
C LYS A 33 -10.02 10.66 11.96
N VAL A 34 -10.98 9.87 11.48
CA VAL A 34 -11.67 8.89 12.32
C VAL A 34 -10.61 7.87 12.75
N SER A 35 -10.22 7.93 14.01
CA SER A 35 -9.50 6.84 14.66
C SER A 35 -10.52 5.71 14.82
N TYR A 36 -10.53 4.80 13.84
CA TYR A 36 -11.41 3.64 13.88
C TYR A 36 -10.94 2.70 14.99
N LYS A 37 -11.70 2.68 16.08
CA LYS A 37 -11.78 1.47 16.90
C LYS A 37 -12.61 0.47 16.10
N PHE A 38 -11.93 -0.39 15.34
CA PHE A 38 -12.58 -1.61 14.87
C PHE A 38 -13.27 -2.26 16.08
N PRO A 39 -14.55 -2.69 15.96
CA PRO A 39 -15.16 -3.50 17.00
C PRO A 39 -14.18 -4.63 17.31
N SER A 40 -13.94 -4.89 18.59
CA SER A 40 -13.09 -5.99 19.04
C SER A 40 -13.46 -7.19 18.20
N TRP A 41 -12.56 -7.60 17.30
CA TRP A 41 -12.79 -8.82 16.57
C TRP A 41 -12.92 -9.87 17.66
N LYS A 42 -14.13 -10.36 17.87
CA LYS A 42 -14.21 -11.71 18.40
C LYS A 42 -13.62 -12.49 17.26
N LEU A 43 -12.40 -13.00 17.45
CA LEU A 43 -11.95 -14.20 16.80
C LEU A 43 -13.15 -15.14 16.80
N SER A 44 -13.93 -15.12 15.73
CA SER A 44 -14.84 -16.21 15.51
C SER A 44 -13.87 -17.36 15.32
N ASN A 45 -13.91 -18.35 16.20
CA ASN A 45 -13.16 -19.61 16.06
C ASN A 45 -13.58 -20.40 14.79
N THR A 46 -14.25 -19.75 13.84
CA THR A 46 -14.43 -20.23 12.49
C THR A 46 -13.05 -20.20 11.83
N PRO A 47 -12.46 -21.36 11.52
CA PRO A 47 -11.21 -21.38 10.78
C PRO A 47 -11.43 -20.63 9.46
N LEU A 48 -10.53 -19.69 9.14
CA LEU A 48 -10.42 -19.19 7.76
C LEU A 48 -10.29 -20.44 6.88
N LYS A 49 -11.22 -20.61 5.95
CA LYS A 49 -11.17 -21.75 5.04
C LYS A 49 -9.88 -21.62 4.23
N LEU A 50 -8.94 -22.51 4.51
CA LEU A 50 -7.83 -22.82 3.62
C LEU A 50 -8.45 -23.45 2.37
N VAL A 51 -8.88 -22.61 1.43
CA VAL A 51 -9.29 -23.09 0.12
C VAL A 51 -8.01 -23.26 -0.67
N ALA A 52 -7.48 -24.48 -0.68
CA ALA A 52 -6.50 -24.87 -1.68
C ALA A 52 -7.20 -24.79 -3.04
N SER A 53 -7.15 -23.62 -3.67
CA SER A 53 -7.52 -23.49 -5.08
C SER A 53 -6.45 -24.22 -5.87
N SER A 54 -6.86 -25.19 -6.68
CA SER A 54 -6.03 -25.78 -7.72
C SER A 54 -5.43 -24.65 -8.56
N VAL A 55 -4.15 -24.37 -8.34
CA VAL A 55 -3.35 -23.47 -9.16
C VAL A 55 -3.43 -24.00 -10.58
N GLN A 56 -4.10 -23.25 -11.46
CA GLN A 56 -4.02 -23.55 -12.88
C GLN A 56 -2.58 -23.27 -13.30
N SER A 57 -1.92 -24.30 -13.81
CA SER A 57 -0.58 -24.25 -14.35
C SER A 57 -0.45 -23.07 -15.31
N PRO A 58 0.62 -22.26 -15.22
CA PRO A 58 0.81 -21.16 -16.16
C PRO A 58 0.83 -21.68 -17.59
N LYS A 59 0.02 -21.07 -18.47
CA LYS A 59 0.18 -21.21 -19.92
C LYS A 59 1.64 -20.91 -20.25
N THR A 60 2.29 -21.85 -20.93
CA THR A 60 3.70 -21.90 -21.29
C THR A 60 4.21 -20.54 -21.81
N MET A 61 4.81 -19.75 -20.92
CA MET A 61 5.66 -18.62 -21.32
C MET A 61 7.06 -19.16 -21.59
N ALA A 62 7.69 -18.71 -22.67
CA ALA A 62 9.05 -19.06 -23.04
C ALA A 62 9.97 -18.95 -21.80
N SER A 63 10.82 -19.96 -21.58
CA SER A 63 11.64 -20.09 -20.38
C SER A 63 12.68 -18.97 -20.31
N THR A 64 12.29 -17.81 -19.78
CA THR A 64 13.25 -16.82 -19.31
C THR A 64 13.97 -17.44 -18.13
N GLN A 65 15.22 -17.87 -18.34
CA GLN A 65 16.04 -18.44 -17.30
C GLN A 65 16.63 -17.29 -16.46
N PHE A 66 16.17 -17.15 -15.23
CA PHE A 66 16.66 -16.14 -14.30
C PHE A 66 17.88 -16.66 -13.54
N GLY A 67 19.01 -15.95 -13.65
CA GLY A 67 20.28 -16.34 -13.02
C GLY A 67 20.36 -16.08 -11.50
N ASN A 68 19.36 -15.42 -10.93
CA ASN A 68 19.28 -14.98 -9.54
C ASN A 68 18.23 -15.76 -8.73
N THR A 69 17.84 -16.96 -9.18
CA THR A 69 16.93 -17.87 -8.43
C THR A 69 17.66 -18.60 -7.30
N LEU A 70 18.97 -18.78 -7.44
CA LEU A 70 19.86 -19.21 -6.36
C LEU A 70 20.57 -17.97 -5.79
N PRO A 71 20.42 -17.67 -4.50
CA PRO A 71 21.04 -16.48 -3.92
C PRO A 71 22.55 -16.66 -3.80
N SER A 72 23.30 -15.57 -3.94
CA SER A 72 24.73 -15.56 -3.62
C SER A 72 24.96 -15.66 -2.11
N LYS A 73 26.21 -15.90 -1.70
CA LYS A 73 26.58 -15.89 -0.27
C LYS A 73 26.31 -14.53 0.38
N ASP A 74 26.65 -13.45 -0.32
CA ASP A 74 26.45 -12.08 0.17
C ASP A 74 24.96 -11.76 0.37
N VAL A 75 24.12 -12.20 -0.58
CA VAL A 75 22.65 -12.08 -0.45
C VAL A 75 22.13 -12.82 0.77
N LEU A 76 22.58 -14.06 1.00
CA LEU A 76 22.18 -14.84 2.17
C LEU A 76 22.69 -14.21 3.47
N GLU A 77 23.87 -13.62 3.48
CA GLU A 77 24.42 -12.95 4.66
C GLU A 77 23.58 -11.73 5.04
N ILE A 78 23.24 -10.88 4.07
CA ILE A 78 22.34 -9.72 4.28
C ILE A 78 20.95 -10.18 4.72
N TRP A 79 20.40 -11.22 4.09
CA TRP A 79 19.08 -11.77 4.46
C TRP A 79 19.06 -12.26 5.91
N ARG A 80 20.09 -12.98 6.33
CA ARG A 80 20.21 -13.53 7.69
C ARG A 80 20.49 -12.45 8.75
N SER A 81 21.08 -11.33 8.36
CA SER A 81 21.40 -10.21 9.25
C SER A 81 20.32 -9.12 9.27
N ALA A 82 19.17 -9.33 8.63
CA ALA A 82 18.11 -8.33 8.54
C ALA A 82 17.57 -7.94 9.93
N ASP A 83 17.67 -6.64 10.25
CA ASP A 83 17.03 -6.06 11.44
C ASP A 83 15.52 -5.88 11.21
N ALA A 84 15.13 -5.55 9.97
CA ALA A 84 13.76 -5.39 9.55
C ALA A 84 13.50 -5.91 8.13
N VAL A 85 12.30 -6.45 7.90
CA VAL A 85 11.82 -6.89 6.59
C VAL A 85 10.50 -6.19 6.27
N CYS A 86 10.46 -5.53 5.13
CA CYS A 86 9.28 -4.88 4.58
C CYS A 86 8.70 -5.79 3.47
N PHE A 87 7.41 -6.09 3.57
CA PHE A 87 6.69 -6.85 2.56
C PHE A 87 5.69 -5.96 1.84
N ASP A 88 5.62 -6.08 0.52
CA ASP A 88 4.42 -5.70 -0.21
C ASP A 88 3.23 -6.57 0.20
N VAL A 89 2.02 -6.07 -0.04
CA VAL A 89 0.78 -6.79 0.28
C VAL A 89 0.16 -7.42 -0.95
N ASP A 90 -0.27 -6.61 -1.91
CA ASP A 90 -0.94 -7.10 -3.11
C ASP A 90 0.04 -7.94 -3.94
N SER A 91 -0.41 -9.08 -4.49
CA SER A 91 0.43 -10.03 -5.24
C SER A 91 1.69 -10.55 -4.53
N THR A 92 1.83 -10.33 -3.22
CA THR A 92 2.98 -10.77 -2.41
C THR A 92 2.53 -11.47 -1.14
N VAL A 93 2.11 -10.74 -0.10
CA VAL A 93 1.53 -11.35 1.12
C VAL A 93 0.13 -11.89 0.83
N CYS A 94 -0.62 -11.22 -0.03
CA CYS A 94 -1.93 -11.64 -0.49
C CYS A 94 -1.87 -12.13 -1.95
N LEU A 95 -2.76 -13.05 -2.28
CA LEU A 95 -2.94 -13.57 -3.64
C LEU A 95 -3.66 -12.58 -4.57
N ASP A 96 -4.30 -11.56 -3.98
CA ASP A 96 -5.27 -10.69 -4.63
C ASP A 96 -4.78 -9.25 -4.65
N GLU A 97 -5.33 -8.47 -5.60
CA GLU A 97 -5.16 -7.02 -5.68
C GLU A 97 -6.34 -6.35 -4.96
N GLY A 98 -6.11 -5.79 -3.76
CA GLY A 98 -7.20 -5.41 -2.85
C GLY A 98 -8.19 -4.38 -3.42
N ILE A 99 -7.73 -3.43 -4.24
CA ILE A 99 -8.60 -2.45 -4.89
C ILE A 99 -9.47 -3.07 -5.99
N ASP A 100 -8.95 -4.06 -6.72
CA ASP A 100 -9.70 -4.74 -7.79
C ASP A 100 -10.78 -5.64 -7.20
N GLU A 101 -10.46 -6.34 -6.11
CA GLU A 101 -11.45 -7.14 -5.37
C GLU A 101 -12.57 -6.27 -4.76
N LEU A 102 -12.22 -5.10 -4.20
CA LEU A 102 -13.23 -4.18 -3.68
C LEU A 102 -14.10 -3.60 -4.80
N ALA A 103 -13.50 -3.27 -5.95
CA ALA A 103 -14.23 -2.79 -7.12
C ALA A 103 -15.19 -3.86 -7.67
N ASP A 104 -14.74 -5.11 -7.81
CA ASP A 104 -15.58 -6.24 -8.21
C ASP A 104 -16.75 -6.45 -7.23
N PHE A 105 -16.48 -6.43 -5.93
CA PHE A 105 -17.51 -6.53 -4.90
C PHE A 105 -18.55 -5.40 -5.00
N CYS A 106 -18.14 -4.20 -5.43
CA CYS A 106 -19.03 -3.07 -5.66
C CYS A 106 -19.72 -3.09 -7.03
N GLY A 107 -19.50 -4.11 -7.86
CA GLY A 107 -20.08 -4.25 -9.20
C GLY A 107 -19.38 -3.40 -10.27
N ALA A 108 -18.13 -2.98 -10.03
CA ALA A 108 -17.35 -2.11 -10.90
C ALA A 108 -16.02 -2.73 -11.38
N GLY A 109 -15.83 -4.04 -11.17
CA GLY A 109 -14.58 -4.75 -11.49
C GLY A 109 -14.14 -4.58 -12.95
N GLU A 110 -15.06 -4.78 -13.90
CA GLU A 110 -14.76 -4.63 -15.33
C GLU A 110 -14.30 -3.21 -15.70
N ALA A 111 -14.99 -2.19 -15.17
CA ALA A 111 -14.67 -0.78 -15.44
C ALA A 111 -13.30 -0.37 -14.86
N VAL A 112 -12.97 -0.85 -13.65
CA VAL A 112 -11.66 -0.60 -13.03
C VAL A 112 -10.55 -1.36 -13.76
N ALA A 113 -10.80 -2.58 -14.21
CA ALA A 113 -9.85 -3.36 -14.99
C ALA A 113 -9.55 -2.69 -16.35
N GLU A 114 -10.58 -2.22 -17.06
CA GLU A 114 -10.41 -1.48 -18.32
C GLU A 114 -9.59 -0.20 -18.11
N TRP A 115 -9.90 0.55 -17.05
CA TRP A 115 -9.14 1.75 -16.71
C TRP A 115 -7.68 1.44 -16.39
N THR A 116 -7.42 0.43 -15.58
CA THR A 116 -6.06 0.01 -15.20
C THR A 116 -5.25 -0.39 -16.44
N ALA A 117 -5.84 -1.17 -17.35
CA ALA A 117 -5.19 -1.55 -18.60
C ALA A 117 -4.84 -0.32 -19.47
N ARG A 118 -5.70 0.69 -19.51
CA ARG A 118 -5.44 1.96 -20.23
C ARG A 118 -4.36 2.79 -19.54
N ALA A 119 -4.41 2.93 -18.23
CA ALA A 119 -3.45 3.72 -17.45
C ALA A 119 -2.02 3.15 -17.54
N MET A 120 -1.88 1.83 -17.61
CA MET A 120 -0.57 1.17 -17.76
C MET A 120 0.11 1.41 -19.12
N THR A 121 -0.60 1.94 -20.12
CA THR A 121 -0.03 2.28 -21.44
C THR A 121 0.53 3.70 -21.52
N GLY A 122 0.43 4.52 -20.46
CA GLY A 122 0.75 5.94 -20.52
C GLY A 122 1.28 6.55 -19.21
N SER A 123 1.81 7.77 -19.35
CA SER A 123 2.50 8.62 -18.37
C SER A 123 1.57 9.25 -17.31
N VAL A 124 0.57 8.52 -16.82
CA VAL A 124 -0.33 9.01 -15.76
C VAL A 124 0.37 8.88 -14.42
N PRO A 125 0.49 9.97 -13.62
CA PRO A 125 1.03 9.88 -12.27
C PRO A 125 0.25 8.88 -11.41
N PHE A 126 0.95 8.17 -10.52
CA PHE A 126 0.33 7.11 -9.70
C PHE A 126 -0.88 7.62 -8.89
N GLU A 127 -0.77 8.80 -8.28
CA GLU A 127 -1.83 9.42 -7.49
C GLU A 127 -3.10 9.68 -8.33
N GLU A 128 -2.93 10.20 -9.55
CA GLU A 128 -4.04 10.44 -10.48
C GLU A 128 -4.68 9.14 -10.94
N ALA A 129 -3.86 8.11 -11.22
CA ALA A 129 -4.36 6.79 -11.59
C ALA A 129 -5.16 6.15 -10.45
N LEU A 130 -4.69 6.28 -9.20
CA LEU A 130 -5.38 5.79 -8.00
C LEU A 130 -6.71 6.52 -7.78
N ALA A 131 -6.71 7.86 -7.85
CA ALA A 131 -7.90 8.68 -7.73
C ALA A 131 -8.95 8.31 -8.79
N ALA A 132 -8.51 8.16 -10.04
CA ALA A 132 -9.39 7.78 -11.14
C ALA A 132 -10.03 6.41 -10.90
N ARG A 133 -9.27 5.37 -10.48
CA ARG A 133 -9.82 4.04 -10.15
C ARG A 133 -10.88 4.12 -9.08
N LEU A 134 -10.63 4.84 -7.98
CA LEU A 134 -11.59 4.97 -6.88
C LEU A 134 -12.85 5.74 -7.30
N SER A 135 -12.72 6.75 -8.16
CA SER A 135 -13.86 7.56 -8.62
C SER A 135 -14.86 6.79 -9.48
N ILE A 136 -14.46 5.64 -10.05
CA ILE A 136 -15.34 4.76 -10.83
C ILE A 136 -16.45 4.15 -9.94
N PHE A 137 -16.14 3.82 -8.68
CA PHE A 137 -17.07 3.06 -7.83
C PHE A 137 -17.36 3.67 -6.47
N ASN A 138 -16.58 4.66 -6.01
CA ASN A 138 -16.81 5.45 -4.80
C ASN A 138 -17.27 4.60 -3.60
N PRO A 139 -16.43 3.68 -3.09
CA PRO A 139 -16.86 2.69 -2.12
C PRO A 139 -17.32 3.37 -0.84
N SER A 140 -18.53 3.10 -0.37
CA SER A 140 -18.95 3.53 0.97
C SER A 140 -18.24 2.71 2.05
N LEU A 141 -18.18 3.27 3.26
CA LEU A 141 -17.64 2.56 4.43
C LEU A 141 -18.38 1.24 4.68
N SER A 142 -19.70 1.21 4.47
CA SER A 142 -20.50 0.01 4.63
C SER A 142 -20.15 -1.08 3.61
N GLN A 143 -19.87 -0.70 2.36
CA GLN A 143 -19.42 -1.64 1.32
C GLN A 143 -18.05 -2.20 1.65
N LEU A 144 -17.12 -1.37 2.12
CA LEU A 144 -15.80 -1.82 2.58
C LEU A 144 -15.91 -2.85 3.72
N HIS A 145 -16.73 -2.58 4.74
CA HIS A 145 -16.94 -3.55 5.83
C HIS A 145 -17.59 -4.84 5.34
N ASN A 146 -18.64 -4.74 4.51
CA ASN A 146 -19.31 -5.91 3.94
C ASN A 146 -18.38 -6.75 3.06
N PHE A 147 -17.49 -6.09 2.31
CA PHE A 147 -16.46 -6.73 1.51
C PHE A 147 -15.52 -7.55 2.40
N LEU A 148 -14.93 -6.92 3.42
CA LEU A 148 -13.98 -7.58 4.33
C LEU A 148 -14.61 -8.74 5.11
N GLU A 149 -15.90 -8.66 5.44
CA GLU A 149 -16.62 -9.75 6.09
C GLU A 149 -16.90 -10.92 5.14
N LYS A 150 -17.32 -10.63 3.90
CA LYS A 150 -17.77 -11.67 2.94
C LYS A 150 -16.64 -12.26 2.09
N ARG A 151 -15.56 -11.52 1.89
CA ARG A 151 -14.39 -11.89 1.10
C ARG A 151 -13.12 -11.59 1.91
N PRO A 152 -12.82 -12.40 2.95
CA PRO A 152 -11.60 -12.22 3.72
C PRO A 152 -10.37 -12.39 2.81
N PRO A 153 -9.28 -11.63 3.06
CA PRO A 153 -8.07 -11.72 2.26
C PRO A 153 -7.49 -13.13 2.19
N ARG A 154 -7.02 -13.53 1.00
CA ARG A 154 -6.30 -14.79 0.79
C ARG A 154 -4.81 -14.54 0.87
N ILE A 155 -4.15 -15.17 1.83
CA ILE A 155 -2.71 -15.03 2.02
C ILE A 155 -1.92 -16.03 1.18
N SER A 156 -0.73 -15.62 0.74
CA SER A 156 0.19 -16.47 0.00
C SER A 156 0.67 -17.65 0.84
N PRO A 157 0.77 -18.88 0.27
CA PRO A 157 1.30 -20.04 1.00
C PRO A 157 2.69 -19.78 1.59
N GLY A 158 2.94 -20.25 2.81
CA GLY A 158 4.25 -20.12 3.48
C GLY A 158 4.51 -18.79 4.20
N ILE A 159 3.78 -17.71 3.89
CA ILE A 159 4.05 -16.37 4.46
C ILE A 159 3.94 -16.32 6.00
N GLN A 160 2.96 -17.04 6.56
CA GLN A 160 2.78 -17.14 8.02
C GLN A 160 4.03 -17.74 8.68
N GLY A 161 4.53 -18.85 8.14
CA GLY A 161 5.73 -19.53 8.66
C GLY A 161 6.97 -18.66 8.54
N LEU A 162 7.11 -17.93 7.43
CA LEU A 162 8.20 -16.98 7.23
C LEU A 162 8.18 -15.85 8.26
N ILE A 163 7.02 -15.23 8.49
CA ILE A 163 6.86 -14.14 9.47
C ILE A 163 7.15 -14.64 10.89
N GLU A 164 6.68 -15.83 11.24
CA GLU A 164 6.99 -16.46 12.53
C GLU A 164 8.49 -16.72 12.69
N LYS A 165 9.17 -17.21 11.64
CA LYS A 165 10.62 -17.44 11.64
C LYS A 165 11.39 -16.13 11.80
N LEU A 166 11.03 -15.08 11.07
CA LEU A 166 11.63 -13.74 11.21
C LEU A 166 11.48 -13.19 12.63
N ARG A 167 10.26 -13.26 13.19
CA ARG A 167 9.99 -12.82 14.56
C ARG A 167 10.77 -13.62 15.60
N SER A 168 10.94 -14.93 15.40
CA SER A 168 11.76 -15.78 16.28
C SER A 168 13.24 -15.36 16.31
N LYS A 169 13.72 -14.74 15.22
CA LYS A 169 15.06 -14.15 15.10
C LYS A 169 15.12 -12.68 15.54
N LYS A 170 14.01 -12.14 16.06
CA LYS A 170 13.86 -10.73 16.49
C LYS A 170 13.97 -9.72 15.34
N THR A 171 13.65 -10.16 14.12
CA THR A 171 13.55 -9.27 12.96
C THR A 171 12.17 -8.62 12.95
N GLU A 172 12.14 -7.29 12.83
CA GLU A 172 10.90 -6.52 12.74
C GLU A 172 10.25 -6.70 11.37
N VAL A 173 8.91 -6.79 11.34
CA VAL A 173 8.16 -7.06 10.10
C VAL A 173 7.20 -5.91 9.82
N TYR A 174 7.23 -5.40 8.59
CA TYR A 174 6.41 -4.29 8.11
C TYR A 174 5.64 -4.67 6.86
N LEU A 175 4.44 -4.09 6.70
CA LEU A 175 3.66 -4.16 5.46
C LEU A 175 3.68 -2.78 4.80
N ILE A 176 4.25 -2.68 3.59
CA ILE A 176 4.38 -1.44 2.83
C ILE A 176 3.63 -1.59 1.50
N SER A 177 2.49 -0.92 1.33
CA SER A 177 1.59 -1.19 0.21
C SER A 177 1.02 0.09 -0.43
N GLY A 178 0.81 0.03 -1.74
CA GLY A 178 0.00 1.02 -2.48
C GLY A 178 -1.51 0.84 -2.28
N GLY A 179 -1.94 -0.27 -1.66
CA GLY A 179 -3.30 -0.53 -1.24
C GLY A 179 -3.71 0.27 0.00
N PHE A 180 -4.80 -0.14 0.65
CA PHE A 180 -5.42 0.65 1.71
C PHE A 180 -5.34 -0.03 3.08
N ARG A 181 -4.92 0.74 4.09
CA ARG A 181 -4.75 0.32 5.48
C ARG A 181 -5.96 -0.44 6.01
N GLN A 182 -7.17 0.02 5.73
CA GLN A 182 -8.40 -0.63 6.19
C GLN A 182 -8.56 -2.07 5.69
N MET A 183 -8.01 -2.40 4.51
CA MET A 183 -8.03 -3.76 3.96
C MET A 183 -6.83 -4.61 4.41
N ILE A 184 -5.72 -3.96 4.75
CA ILE A 184 -4.48 -4.62 5.19
C ILE A 184 -4.53 -4.97 6.68
N GLU A 185 -5.24 -4.19 7.50
CA GLU A 185 -5.33 -4.43 8.94
C GLU A 185 -5.80 -5.85 9.34
N PRO A 186 -6.83 -6.44 8.70
CA PRO A 186 -7.21 -7.83 8.96
C PRO A 186 -6.10 -8.83 8.62
N VAL A 187 -5.32 -8.58 7.55
CA VAL A 187 -4.18 -9.42 7.15
C VAL A 187 -3.08 -9.33 8.21
N ALA A 188 -2.70 -8.11 8.59
CA ALA A 188 -1.68 -7.88 9.62
C ALA A 188 -2.06 -8.54 10.94
N ALA A 189 -3.32 -8.40 11.37
CA ALA A 189 -3.82 -9.03 12.59
C ALA A 189 -3.75 -10.56 12.52
N HIS A 190 -4.05 -11.17 11.37
CA HIS A 190 -3.93 -12.60 11.17
C HIS A 190 -2.48 -13.08 11.25
N LEU A 191 -1.55 -12.32 10.67
CA LEU A 191 -0.11 -12.62 10.66
C LEU A 191 0.61 -12.22 11.96
N GLY A 192 -0.11 -11.62 12.92
CA GLY A 192 0.46 -11.12 14.17
C GLY A 192 1.41 -9.93 13.99
N ILE A 193 1.23 -9.14 12.92
CA ILE A 193 1.94 -7.90 12.64
C ILE A 193 1.16 -6.74 13.29
N PRO A 194 1.81 -5.88 14.09
CA PRO A 194 1.13 -4.81 14.78
C PRO A 194 0.68 -3.70 13.81
N ARG A 195 -0.39 -2.96 14.14
CA ARG A 195 -1.03 -1.99 13.23
C ARG A 195 -0.12 -0.82 12.87
N GLU A 196 0.76 -0.44 13.80
CA GLU A 196 1.79 0.57 13.63
C GLU A 196 2.83 0.20 12.57
N ASN A 197 2.99 -1.09 12.25
CA ASN A 197 3.93 -1.57 11.23
C ASN A 197 3.31 -1.63 9.83
N ILE A 198 2.12 -1.04 9.63
CA ILE A 198 1.47 -0.91 8.33
C ILE A 198 1.73 0.49 7.76
N TYR A 199 2.26 0.56 6.55
CA TYR A 199 2.43 1.79 5.77
C TYR A 199 1.67 1.62 4.46
N ALA A 200 0.54 2.31 4.34
CA ALA A 200 -0.38 2.15 3.23
C ALA A 200 -1.27 3.38 3.08
N ASN A 201 -1.95 3.48 1.93
CA ASN A 201 -2.94 4.52 1.72
C ASN A 201 -4.10 4.39 2.69
N ARG A 202 -4.88 5.46 2.85
CA ARG A 202 -6.04 5.47 3.74
C ARG A 202 -7.25 6.02 3.02
N LEU A 203 -8.31 5.22 2.90
CA LEU A 203 -9.61 5.73 2.40
C LEU A 203 -10.19 6.72 3.41
N LEU A 204 -10.77 7.81 2.91
CA LEU A 204 -11.43 8.84 3.71
C LEU A 204 -12.94 8.75 3.52
N PHE A 205 -13.66 8.93 4.62
CA PHE A 205 -15.12 8.87 4.65
C PHE A 205 -15.69 10.02 5.47
N ARG A 206 -16.88 10.49 5.09
CA ARG A 206 -17.70 11.34 5.98
C ARG A 206 -18.16 10.53 7.20
N SER A 207 -18.67 11.22 8.22
CA SER A 207 -19.37 10.59 9.34
C SER A 207 -20.58 9.76 8.92
N SER A 208 -21.20 10.07 7.78
CA SER A 208 -22.27 9.28 7.16
C SER A 208 -21.80 7.97 6.52
N GLY A 209 -20.48 7.77 6.36
CA GLY A 209 -19.90 6.64 5.64
C GLY A 209 -19.77 6.85 4.12
N GLU A 210 -20.10 8.03 3.61
CA GLU A 210 -19.89 8.43 2.20
C GLU A 210 -18.38 8.57 1.91
N PHE A 211 -17.94 8.07 0.75
CA PHE A 211 -16.57 8.19 0.27
C PHE A 211 -16.15 9.65 0.04
N LEU A 212 -14.92 10.00 0.42
CA LEU A 212 -14.35 11.33 0.22
C LEU A 212 -13.07 11.35 -0.62
N GLY A 213 -12.50 10.19 -0.95
CA GLY A 213 -11.16 10.08 -1.52
C GLY A 213 -10.22 9.28 -0.60
N PHE A 214 -8.94 9.59 -0.68
CA PHE A 214 -7.90 8.98 0.16
C PHE A 214 -7.00 10.06 0.77
N ASP A 215 -6.27 9.71 1.83
CA ASP A 215 -5.31 10.60 2.48
C ASP A 215 -4.08 10.76 1.58
N ALA A 216 -3.99 11.90 0.90
CA ALA A 216 -2.87 12.24 0.03
C ALA A 216 -1.56 12.42 0.82
N GLU A 217 -1.60 12.61 2.15
CA GLU A 217 -0.37 12.76 2.95
C GLU A 217 0.34 11.43 3.24
N GLU A 218 -0.30 10.29 3.01
CA GLU A 218 0.36 8.98 3.12
C GLU A 218 1.45 8.88 2.04
N PRO A 219 2.71 8.51 2.36
CA PRO A 219 3.78 8.44 1.36
C PRO A 219 3.44 7.51 0.19
N THR A 220 2.72 6.42 0.44
CA THR A 220 2.34 5.41 -0.56
C THR A 220 1.23 5.88 -1.52
N SER A 221 0.77 7.13 -1.42
CA SER A 221 -0.22 7.74 -2.31
C SER A 221 0.33 8.20 -3.65
N ARG A 222 1.65 8.19 -3.82
CA ARG A 222 2.37 8.74 -4.96
C ARG A 222 3.53 7.84 -5.40
N SER A 223 4.07 8.11 -6.59
CA SER A 223 5.26 7.43 -7.11
C SER A 223 6.46 7.58 -6.15
N GLY A 224 7.28 6.55 -5.99
CA GLY A 224 8.36 6.53 -4.99
C GLY A 224 7.88 6.42 -3.54
N GLY A 225 6.57 6.20 -3.32
CA GLY A 225 5.97 6.19 -1.99
C GLY A 225 6.46 5.07 -1.09
N LYS A 226 6.58 3.84 -1.61
CA LYS A 226 7.15 2.70 -0.86
C LYS A 226 8.60 2.96 -0.48
N ALA A 227 9.39 3.49 -1.42
CA ALA A 227 10.78 3.82 -1.19
C ALA A 227 10.95 4.92 -0.12
N THR A 228 10.09 5.93 -0.13
CA THR A 228 10.03 6.98 0.91
C THR A 228 9.66 6.39 2.27
N ALA A 229 8.67 5.49 2.32
CA ALA A 229 8.28 4.82 3.56
C ALA A 229 9.42 3.99 4.17
N VAL A 230 10.15 3.23 3.33
CA VAL A 230 11.31 2.44 3.74
C VAL A 230 12.46 3.32 4.24
N GLN A 231 12.78 4.42 3.55
CA GLN A 231 13.79 5.39 4.00
C GLN A 231 13.43 6.00 5.36
N ASN A 232 12.16 6.39 5.55
CA ASN A 232 11.68 6.94 6.81
C ASN A 232 11.77 5.91 7.94
N LEU A 233 11.39 4.66 7.68
CA LEU A 233 11.52 3.55 8.64
C LEU A 233 12.97 3.36 9.08
N ARG A 234 13.90 3.28 8.12
CA ARG A 234 15.33 3.16 8.40
C ARG A 234 15.83 4.34 9.25
N ALA A 235 15.43 5.57 8.93
CA ALA A 235 15.86 6.75 9.66
C ALA A 235 15.32 6.81 11.11
N VAL A 236 14.04 6.47 11.31
CA VAL A 236 13.38 6.53 12.63
C VAL A 236 13.91 5.46 13.56
N HIS A 237 14.03 4.21 13.08
CA HIS A 237 14.41 3.07 13.91
C HIS A 237 15.91 2.78 13.88
N LYS A 238 16.67 3.43 12.98
CA LYS A 238 18.12 3.26 12.79
C LYS A 238 18.51 1.82 12.48
N TYR A 239 17.70 1.13 11.68
CA TYR A 239 18.01 -0.22 11.20
C TYR A 239 19.32 -0.22 10.41
N GLY A 240 20.20 -1.17 10.74
CA GLY A 240 21.45 -1.40 10.03
C GLY A 240 21.18 -2.07 8.69
N THR A 241 20.44 -3.18 8.72
CA THR A 241 20.04 -3.95 7.54
C THR A 241 18.53 -4.01 7.38
N LEU A 242 18.02 -3.56 6.24
CA LEU A 242 16.60 -3.60 5.88
C LEU A 242 16.39 -4.30 4.53
N VAL A 243 15.45 -5.23 4.48
CA VAL A 243 15.12 -5.99 3.26
C VAL A 243 13.72 -5.62 2.77
N MET A 244 13.56 -5.42 1.46
CA MET A 244 12.26 -5.27 0.81
C MET A 244 11.90 -6.52 0.02
N ILE A 245 10.67 -7.00 0.15
CA ILE A 245 10.14 -8.16 -0.56
C ILE A 245 8.84 -7.78 -1.26
N GLY A 246 8.76 -7.99 -2.57
CA GLY A 246 7.57 -7.68 -3.37
C GLY A 246 7.66 -8.20 -4.80
N ASP A 247 6.59 -8.11 -5.57
CA ASP A 247 6.57 -8.53 -6.99
C ASP A 247 6.78 -7.37 -7.97
N GLY A 248 6.56 -6.14 -7.51
CA GLY A 248 6.38 -4.95 -8.32
C GLY A 248 7.62 -4.09 -8.52
N ALA A 249 7.54 -3.21 -9.52
CA ALA A 249 8.58 -2.21 -9.79
C ALA A 249 8.71 -1.17 -8.66
N THR A 250 7.62 -0.88 -7.95
CA THR A 250 7.62 0.06 -6.80
C THR A 250 8.31 -0.53 -5.57
N ASP A 251 8.37 -1.87 -5.46
CA ASP A 251 9.11 -2.58 -4.42
C ASP A 251 10.61 -2.59 -4.72
N LEU A 252 10.97 -2.85 -5.97
CA LEU A 252 12.35 -2.74 -6.45
C LEU A 252 12.90 -1.32 -6.24
N GLU A 253 12.10 -0.29 -6.49
CA GLU A 253 12.46 1.11 -6.26
C GLU A 253 12.84 1.40 -4.79
N ALA A 254 12.32 0.62 -3.83
CA ALA A 254 12.66 0.78 -2.42
C ALA A 254 14.13 0.48 -2.09
N LYS A 255 14.88 -0.15 -3.00
CA LYS A 255 16.33 -0.37 -2.91
C LYS A 255 17.18 0.82 -3.39
N GLN A 256 16.60 2.01 -3.47
CA GLN A 256 17.33 3.25 -3.75
C GLN A 256 18.25 3.66 -2.56
N PRO A 257 19.21 4.58 -2.74
CA PRO A 257 20.10 5.03 -1.66
C PRO A 257 19.35 5.44 -0.38
N GLY A 258 19.78 4.90 0.76
CA GLY A 258 19.13 5.11 2.06
C GLY A 258 17.87 4.27 2.29
N GLY A 259 17.43 3.49 1.31
CA GLY A 259 16.31 2.54 1.40
C GLY A 259 16.76 1.16 1.86
N ALA A 260 16.18 0.12 1.27
CA ALA A 260 16.52 -1.28 1.53
C ALA A 260 17.92 -1.64 1.01
N ASP A 261 18.61 -2.52 1.74
CA ASP A 261 19.93 -3.04 1.38
C ASP A 261 19.82 -4.24 0.42
N LEU A 262 18.70 -4.96 0.47
CA LEU A 262 18.38 -6.11 -0.36
C LEU A 262 16.94 -6.02 -0.87
N PHE A 263 16.75 -6.29 -2.16
CA PHE A 263 15.43 -6.51 -2.74
C PHE A 263 15.27 -7.95 -3.21
N ILE A 264 14.26 -8.62 -2.67
CA ILE A 264 13.86 -9.97 -3.05
C ILE A 264 12.57 -9.86 -3.85
N CYS A 265 12.62 -10.30 -5.11
CA CYS A 265 11.42 -10.40 -5.93
C CYS A 265 10.65 -11.68 -5.57
N TYR A 266 9.39 -11.54 -5.17
CA TYR A 266 8.49 -12.67 -5.00
C TYR A 266 7.63 -12.84 -6.26
N GLY A 267 7.88 -13.92 -7.01
CA GLY A 267 7.16 -14.25 -8.24
C GLY A 267 6.10 -15.33 -8.07
N GLY A 268 5.77 -15.72 -6.83
CA GLY A 268 4.86 -16.85 -6.55
C GLY A 268 3.39 -16.62 -6.91
N VAL A 269 2.97 -15.35 -7.01
CA VAL A 269 1.62 -14.96 -7.46
C VAL A 269 1.68 -14.36 -8.86
N GLN A 270 2.44 -13.27 -9.03
CA GLN A 270 2.63 -12.61 -10.31
C GLN A 270 4.12 -12.43 -10.61
N LEU A 271 4.61 -13.11 -11.66
CA LEU A 271 5.99 -12.96 -12.10
C LEU A 271 6.13 -11.80 -13.10
N ARG A 272 6.79 -10.71 -12.69
CA ARG A 272 7.13 -9.57 -13.55
C ARG A 272 8.57 -9.69 -14.03
N ALA A 273 8.78 -10.12 -15.27
CA ALA A 273 10.12 -10.48 -15.78
C ALA A 273 11.18 -9.37 -15.63
N ALA A 274 10.82 -8.11 -15.85
CA ALA A 274 11.77 -6.99 -15.69
C ALA A 274 12.19 -6.77 -14.22
N VAL A 275 11.25 -6.94 -13.29
CA VAL A 275 11.51 -6.82 -11.84
C VAL A 275 12.34 -8.01 -11.37
N ALA A 276 11.94 -9.23 -11.75
CA ALA A 276 12.66 -10.46 -11.44
C ALA A 276 14.11 -10.45 -11.94
N ALA A 277 14.36 -9.96 -13.16
CA ALA A 277 15.71 -9.85 -13.70
C ALA A 277 16.59 -8.81 -12.98
N ALA A 278 15.99 -7.79 -12.37
CA ALA A 278 16.69 -6.72 -11.66
C ALA A 278 16.84 -6.98 -10.15
N ALA A 279 16.19 -8.01 -9.62
CA ALA A 279 16.22 -8.34 -8.20
C ALA A 279 17.56 -8.96 -7.77
N ASP A 280 17.90 -8.83 -6.49
CA ASP A 280 19.06 -9.53 -5.93
C ASP A 280 18.81 -11.03 -5.79
N TRP A 281 17.56 -11.38 -5.52
CA TRP A 281 17.08 -12.75 -5.40
C TRP A 281 15.65 -12.84 -5.91
N LEU A 282 15.38 -13.78 -6.82
CA LEU A 282 14.04 -14.17 -7.21
C LEU A 282 13.64 -15.44 -6.46
N VAL A 283 12.50 -15.39 -5.77
CA VAL A 283 11.86 -16.56 -5.17
C VAL A 283 10.46 -16.76 -5.71
N LEU A 284 10.02 -18.03 -5.78
CA LEU A 284 8.67 -18.40 -6.20
C LEU A 284 7.84 -18.98 -5.05
N ASP A 285 8.51 -19.33 -3.95
CA ASP A 285 7.90 -19.87 -2.74
C ASP A 285 8.54 -19.21 -1.51
N PHE A 286 7.75 -18.87 -0.50
CA PHE A 286 8.27 -18.33 0.75
C PHE A 286 9.11 -19.34 1.54
N GLU A 287 8.97 -20.64 1.27
CA GLU A 287 9.83 -21.69 1.85
C GLU A 287 11.31 -21.52 1.47
N ASP A 288 11.62 -20.97 0.28
CA ASP A 288 13.00 -20.67 -0.11
C ASP A 288 13.63 -19.63 0.83
N LEU A 289 12.84 -18.63 1.25
CA LEU A 289 13.26 -17.62 2.21
C LEU A 289 13.40 -18.19 3.62
N CYS A 290 12.49 -19.08 4.01
CA CYS A 290 12.61 -19.84 5.26
C CYS A 290 13.91 -20.64 5.30
N ALA A 291 14.23 -21.39 4.24
CA ALA A 291 15.47 -22.16 4.14
C ALA A 291 16.71 -21.24 4.16
N GLY A 292 16.64 -20.07 3.53
CA GLY A 292 17.71 -19.07 3.54
C GLY A 292 18.02 -18.48 4.93
N LEU A 293 17.10 -18.56 5.89
CA LEU A 293 17.29 -18.10 7.27
C LEU A 293 18.03 -19.11 8.18
N GLU A 294 18.31 -20.32 7.68
CA GLU A 294 19.04 -21.37 8.42
C GLU A 294 20.55 -21.18 8.37
#